data_AF-A0A5K7XH10-F1
#
_entry.id   AF-A0A5K7XH10-F1
#
_cell.length_a   1.000
_cell.length_b   1.000
_cell.length_c   1.000
_cell.angle_alpha   90.00
_cell.angle_beta   90.00
_cell.angle_gamma   90.00
#
_symmetry.space_group_name_H-M   'P 1'
#
loop_
_entity.id
_entity.type
_entity.pdbx_description
1 polymer ?
#
loop_
_entity_poly.entity_id
_entity_poly.type
_entity_poly.pdbx_seq_one_letter_code
_entity_poly.pdbx_strand_id
1 'polypeptide(L)'
;MQTTEQLLDARRRGRDSTLRTPAAGGAGLTESEFCAVEVVEPPTPPRPIEPRELTLLALIELVLKDRRRLYQALRVPAATPVMLPRLLAISLAGFVLYGLAMSLVFTATDCWPSLTSLPTWLDSPRSTLLQFASIESTWGKFGPWINGEAAALVTAYAFGLIAASAVCLPSLYFYCLLAGVRMTMLEVVLHTVKSKAVAAVALVGILPIYVAFAMGIVIFGGGELALAATMWLGLILPFIAGLWGTVALYQGFAPLCDTMAADRRARRECFLRRLVLSWSACYTAVVPVMIYTIWETLSRA
;
A
#
# COMPACT_ATOMS: atom_id res chain seq x y z
N MET A 1 19.55 -37.65 -36.06
CA MET A 1 19.91 -36.69 -34.98
C MET A 1 20.28 -35.31 -35.55
N GLN A 2 19.60 -34.83 -36.60
CA GLN A 2 19.96 -33.62 -37.37
C GLN A 2 18.85 -32.55 -37.39
N THR A 3 17.74 -32.78 -36.69
CA THR A 3 16.49 -32.03 -36.88
C THR A 3 16.32 -30.85 -35.92
N THR A 4 17.07 -30.79 -34.82
CA THR A 4 16.94 -29.73 -33.80
C THR A 4 17.75 -28.47 -34.12
N GLU A 5 18.90 -28.58 -34.80
CA GLU A 5 19.68 -27.40 -35.20
C GLU A 5 19.02 -26.61 -36.33
N GLN A 6 18.39 -27.28 -37.31
CA GLN A 6 17.69 -26.59 -38.40
C GLN A 6 16.47 -25.77 -37.92
N LEU A 7 15.83 -26.19 -36.83
CA LEU A 7 14.68 -25.48 -36.25
C LEU A 7 15.09 -24.24 -35.44
N LEU A 8 16.31 -24.23 -34.89
CA LEU A 8 16.88 -23.06 -34.21
C LEU A 8 17.37 -22.01 -35.22
N ASP A 9 17.87 -22.43 -36.37
CA ASP A 9 18.40 -21.52 -37.39
C ASP A 9 17.28 -20.83 -38.21
N ALA A 10 16.15 -21.53 -38.45
CA ALA A 10 14.96 -20.94 -39.06
C ALA A 10 14.32 -19.84 -38.19
N ARG A 11 14.44 -19.93 -36.85
CA ARG A 11 13.87 -18.95 -35.92
C ARG A 11 14.72 -17.68 -35.79
N ARG A 12 16.01 -17.73 -36.13
CA ARG A 12 16.89 -16.54 -36.17
C ARG A 12 16.63 -15.68 -37.41
N ARG A 13 16.36 -16.28 -38.59
CA ARG A 13 16.18 -15.53 -39.84
C ARG A 13 14.87 -14.72 -39.92
N GLY A 14 13.84 -15.08 -39.15
CA GLY A 14 12.57 -14.35 -39.15
C GLY A 14 12.54 -13.06 -38.34
N ARG A 15 13.60 -12.73 -37.59
CA ARG A 15 13.62 -11.55 -36.69
C ARG A 15 14.26 -10.31 -37.31
N ASP A 16 14.99 -10.43 -38.42
CA ASP A 16 15.70 -9.30 -39.04
C ASP A 16 14.88 -8.56 -40.11
N SER A 17 13.68 -9.04 -40.46
CA SER A 17 12.91 -8.54 -41.60
C SER A 17 11.93 -7.38 -41.30
N THR A 18 11.91 -6.81 -40.10
CA THR A 18 10.95 -5.73 -39.73
C THR A 18 11.57 -4.37 -39.42
N LEU A 19 12.87 -4.16 -39.65
CA LEU A 19 13.45 -2.81 -39.68
C LEU A 19 13.30 -2.17 -41.08
N ARG A 20 12.06 -1.97 -41.52
CA ARG A 20 11.77 -1.04 -42.61
C ARG A 20 11.55 0.35 -42.00
N THR A 21 12.59 1.15 -42.05
CA THR A 21 12.53 2.60 -41.90
C THR A 21 11.54 3.15 -42.91
N PRO A 22 10.43 3.79 -42.51
CA PRO A 22 9.57 4.48 -43.46
C PRO A 22 10.34 5.67 -44.05
N ALA A 23 10.39 5.72 -45.38
CA ALA A 23 10.98 6.79 -46.14
C ALA A 23 10.30 8.12 -45.81
N ALA A 24 11.12 9.12 -45.54
CA ALA A 24 10.73 10.51 -45.32
C ALA A 24 9.99 11.06 -46.54
N GLY A 25 8.69 11.32 -46.37
CA GLY A 25 7.91 12.19 -47.23
C GLY A 25 8.00 13.61 -46.70
N GLY A 26 8.73 14.46 -47.41
CA GLY A 26 8.88 15.87 -47.10
C GLY A 26 7.58 16.65 -47.31
N ALA A 27 7.20 17.42 -46.30
CA ALA A 27 6.33 18.58 -46.44
C ALA A 27 7.00 19.71 -45.67
N GLY A 28 7.48 20.71 -46.41
CA GLY A 28 8.19 21.87 -45.89
C GLY A 28 7.33 22.64 -44.90
N LEU A 29 7.78 22.66 -43.65
CA LEU A 29 7.36 23.61 -42.64
C LEU A 29 8.65 24.27 -42.13
N THR A 30 8.77 25.55 -42.47
CA THR A 30 9.71 26.58 -42.00
C THR A 30 10.48 26.23 -40.71
N GLU A 31 11.77 25.89 -40.87
CA GLU A 31 12.73 25.47 -39.82
C GLU A 31 13.30 26.61 -38.94
N SER A 32 12.78 27.83 -38.98
CA SER A 32 13.52 28.99 -38.45
C SER A 32 13.15 29.48 -37.03
N GLU A 33 12.19 28.86 -36.32
CA GLU A 33 11.67 29.44 -35.06
C GLU A 33 11.68 28.51 -33.84
N PHE A 34 12.28 27.32 -33.93
CA PHE A 34 12.19 26.30 -32.88
C PHE A 34 13.54 25.66 -32.55
N CYS A 35 14.53 26.46 -32.15
CA CYS A 35 15.76 25.95 -31.53
C CYS A 35 16.35 26.94 -30.51
N ALA A 36 15.50 27.58 -29.72
CA ALA A 36 15.89 27.86 -28.35
C ALA A 36 15.84 26.50 -27.61
N VAL A 37 16.86 25.67 -27.84
CA VAL A 37 17.18 24.57 -26.94
C VAL A 37 17.52 25.28 -25.63
N GLU A 38 16.51 25.40 -24.77
CA GLU A 38 16.71 25.74 -23.37
C GLU A 38 17.81 24.80 -22.92
N VAL A 39 19.00 25.35 -22.68
CA VAL A 39 20.13 24.61 -22.16
C VAL A 39 19.67 24.20 -20.77
N VAL A 40 19.01 23.04 -20.69
CA VAL A 40 18.56 22.44 -19.45
C VAL A 40 19.84 22.22 -18.67
N GLU A 41 20.10 23.13 -17.74
CA GLU A 41 21.26 23.10 -16.87
C GLU A 41 21.34 21.69 -16.30
N PRO A 42 22.48 21.00 -16.45
CA PRO A 42 22.59 19.60 -16.06
C PRO A 42 22.08 19.46 -14.62
N PRO A 43 21.11 18.58 -14.36
CA PRO A 43 20.39 18.55 -13.10
C PRO A 43 21.40 18.46 -11.97
N THR A 44 21.44 19.50 -11.12
CA THR A 44 22.38 19.58 -10.01
C THR A 44 22.26 18.29 -9.20
N PRO A 45 23.37 17.57 -8.93
CA PRO A 45 23.29 16.29 -8.24
C PRO A 45 22.54 16.49 -6.92
N PRO A 46 21.54 15.65 -6.61
CA PRO A 46 20.70 15.86 -5.44
C PRO A 46 21.58 15.89 -4.19
N ARG A 47 21.45 16.95 -3.40
CA ARG A 47 22.20 17.14 -2.15
C ARG A 47 22.04 15.89 -1.27
N PRO A 48 23.13 15.29 -0.77
CA PRO A 48 23.07 14.16 0.15
C PRO A 48 22.21 14.53 1.36
N ILE A 49 21.28 13.65 1.74
CA ILE A 49 20.39 13.90 2.87
C ILE A 49 21.18 13.60 4.14
N GLU A 50 21.36 14.62 4.99
CA GLU A 50 22.00 14.41 6.27
C GLU A 50 21.04 13.68 7.23
N PRO A 51 21.49 12.69 8.01
CA PRO A 51 20.63 11.95 8.94
C PRO A 51 19.88 12.83 9.96
N ARG A 52 20.43 14.02 10.26
CA ARG A 52 19.84 15.01 11.15
C ARG A 52 18.62 15.71 10.56
N GLU A 53 18.52 15.79 9.24
CA GLU A 53 17.40 16.42 8.53
C GLU A 53 16.16 15.51 8.45
N LEU A 54 16.31 14.21 8.75
CA LEU A 54 15.26 13.19 8.66
C LEU A 54 14.20 13.26 9.78
N THR A 55 13.79 14.44 10.21
CA THR A 55 12.71 14.59 11.20
C THR A 55 11.42 13.90 10.74
N LEU A 56 10.51 13.56 11.67
CA LEU A 56 9.26 12.86 11.34
C LEU A 56 8.41 13.68 10.35
N LEU A 57 8.35 14.99 10.53
CA LEU A 57 7.69 15.92 9.60
C LEU A 57 8.37 15.94 8.22
N ALA A 58 9.70 15.99 8.17
CA ALA A 58 10.44 15.91 6.91
C ALA A 58 10.19 14.58 6.17
N LEU A 59 10.04 13.47 6.91
CA LEU A 59 9.67 12.18 6.32
C LEU A 59 8.24 12.18 5.75
N ILE A 60 7.27 12.76 6.46
CA ILE A 60 5.90 12.92 5.94
C ILE A 60 5.91 13.80 4.68
N GLU A 61 6.64 14.92 4.73
CA GLU A 61 6.81 15.81 3.59
C GLU A 61 7.46 15.10 2.40
N LEU A 62 8.51 14.30 2.63
CA LEU A 62 9.15 13.49 1.59
C LEU A 62 8.21 12.43 1.02
N VAL A 63 7.40 11.78 1.86
CA VAL A 63 6.39 10.81 1.41
C VAL A 63 5.35 11.46 0.49
N LEU A 64 4.94 12.69 0.80
CA LEU A 64 3.93 13.44 0.06
C LEU A 64 4.50 14.11 -1.21
N LYS A 65 5.60 14.86 -1.09
CA LYS A 65 6.13 15.74 -2.13
C LYS A 65 7.21 15.09 -2.99
N ASP A 66 8.15 14.34 -2.40
CA ASP A 66 9.32 13.84 -3.12
C ASP A 66 9.69 12.40 -2.77
N ARG A 67 8.89 11.49 -3.33
CA ARG A 67 9.09 10.04 -3.18
C ARG A 67 10.45 9.59 -3.71
N ARG A 68 11.00 10.26 -4.73
CA ARG A 68 12.29 9.91 -5.33
C ARG A 68 13.42 10.15 -4.34
N ARG A 69 13.43 11.29 -3.66
CA ARG A 69 14.41 11.57 -2.59
C ARG A 69 14.27 10.61 -1.41
N LEU A 70 13.05 10.22 -1.04
CA LEU A 70 12.85 9.17 -0.04
C LEU A 70 13.52 7.84 -0.45
N TYR A 71 13.38 7.42 -1.72
CA TYR A 71 14.07 6.22 -2.22
C TYR A 71 15.59 6.33 -2.14
N GLN A 72 16.15 7.50 -2.48
CA GLN A 72 17.58 7.74 -2.38
C GLN A 72 18.07 7.65 -0.94
N ALA A 73 17.34 8.23 0.01
CA ALA A 73 17.64 8.13 1.44
C ALA A 73 17.65 6.68 1.93
N LEU A 74 16.67 5.87 1.51
CA LEU A 74 16.55 4.46 1.90
C LEU A 74 17.67 3.57 1.34
N ARG A 75 18.38 4.01 0.29
CA ARG A 75 19.53 3.27 -0.25
C ARG A 75 20.79 3.42 0.60
N VAL A 76 20.84 4.39 1.52
CA VAL A 76 22.00 4.63 2.38
C VAL A 76 21.91 3.69 3.59
N PRO A 77 22.77 2.66 3.72
CA PRO A 77 22.64 1.67 4.78
C PRO A 77 22.68 2.28 6.18
N ALA A 78 23.50 3.31 6.36
CA ALA A 78 23.65 4.06 7.62
C ALA A 78 22.36 4.78 8.07
N ALA A 79 21.46 5.14 7.16
CA ALA A 79 20.21 5.83 7.49
C ALA A 79 19.11 4.85 7.92
N THR A 80 19.21 3.58 7.52
CA THR A 80 18.15 2.59 7.72
C THR A 80 17.71 2.37 9.17
N PRO A 81 18.61 2.20 10.17
CA PRO A 81 18.18 1.98 11.55
C PRO A 81 17.43 3.18 12.14
N VAL A 82 17.64 4.38 11.60
CA VAL A 82 16.94 5.61 12.02
C VAL A 82 15.60 5.77 11.28
N MET A 83 15.56 5.45 9.98
CA MET A 83 14.36 5.60 9.16
C MET A 83 13.27 4.58 9.48
N LEU A 84 13.66 3.32 9.77
CA LEU A 84 12.71 2.25 10.04
C LEU A 84 11.72 2.55 11.18
N PRO A 85 12.16 2.89 12.41
CA PRO A 85 11.23 3.20 13.50
C PRO A 85 10.39 4.44 13.22
N ARG A 86 10.92 5.44 12.48
CA ARG A 86 10.17 6.65 12.12
C ARG A 86 9.05 6.36 11.12
N LEU A 87 9.33 5.57 10.09
CA LEU A 87 8.31 5.15 9.12
C LEU A 87 7.26 4.25 9.78
N LEU A 88 7.68 3.38 10.71
CA LEU A 88 6.76 2.57 11.50
C LEU A 88 5.85 3.47 12.36
N ALA A 89 6.41 4.46 13.05
CA ALA A 89 5.66 5.42 13.85
C ALA A 89 4.65 6.21 13.01
N ILE A 90 5.05 6.70 11.82
CA ILE A 90 4.14 7.37 10.87
C ILE A 90 2.98 6.45 10.48
N SER A 91 3.30 5.19 10.14
CA SER A 91 2.26 4.22 9.78
C SER A 91 1.29 3.95 10.93
N LEU A 92 1.81 3.68 12.13
CA LEU A 92 1.01 3.38 13.32
C LEU A 92 0.13 4.58 13.70
N ALA A 93 0.69 5.79 13.71
CA ALA A 93 -0.04 7.01 14.00
C ALA A 93 -1.19 7.22 13.01
N GLY A 94 -0.95 7.02 11.70
CA GLY A 94 -1.99 7.17 10.69
C GLY A 94 -3.13 6.16 10.83
N PHE A 95 -2.84 4.89 11.13
CA PHE A 95 -3.88 3.88 11.35
C PHE A 95 -4.62 4.05 12.67
N VAL A 96 -3.95 4.53 13.73
CA VAL A 96 -4.59 4.89 15.00
C VAL A 96 -5.55 6.07 14.79
N LEU A 97 -5.10 7.14 14.12
CA LEU A 97 -5.95 8.29 13.80
C LEU A 97 -7.17 7.89 12.98
N TYR A 98 -6.98 7.03 11.99
CA TYR A 98 -8.08 6.49 11.19
C TYR A 98 -9.05 5.65 12.05
N GLY A 99 -8.54 4.74 12.90
CA GLY A 99 -9.38 3.95 13.80
C GLY A 99 -10.20 4.81 14.75
N LEU A 100 -9.59 5.86 15.32
CA LEU A 100 -10.27 6.82 16.19
C LEU A 100 -11.39 7.55 15.45
N ALA A 101 -11.10 8.04 14.25
CA ALA A 101 -12.11 8.72 13.44
C ALA A 101 -13.26 7.78 13.05
N MET A 102 -12.98 6.52 12.73
CA MET A 102 -14.01 5.50 12.49
C MET A 102 -14.87 5.25 13.74
N SER A 103 -14.27 5.08 14.91
CA SER A 103 -15.00 4.92 16.18
C SER A 103 -15.90 6.12 16.47
N LEU A 104 -15.42 7.34 16.19
CA LEU A 104 -16.21 8.56 16.33
C LEU A 104 -17.38 8.60 15.34
N VAL A 105 -17.16 8.20 14.08
CA VAL A 105 -18.24 8.11 13.08
C VAL A 105 -19.29 7.11 13.52
N PHE A 106 -18.91 5.90 13.95
CA PHE A 106 -19.87 4.89 14.44
C PHE A 106 -20.68 5.40 15.64
N THR A 107 -20.01 6.06 16.58
CA THR A 107 -20.65 6.70 17.74
C THR A 107 -21.63 7.79 17.31
N ALA A 108 -21.27 8.61 16.32
CA ALA A 108 -22.13 9.67 15.81
C ALA A 108 -23.38 9.11 15.11
N THR A 109 -23.22 8.00 14.37
CA THR A 109 -24.30 7.30 13.66
C THR A 109 -25.20 6.45 14.56
N ASP A 110 -24.86 6.32 15.86
CA ASP A 110 -25.55 5.44 16.82
C ASP A 110 -25.63 3.97 16.37
N CYS A 111 -24.71 3.57 15.49
CA CYS A 111 -24.62 2.25 14.89
C CYS A 111 -23.21 1.72 15.12
N TRP A 112 -23.11 0.57 15.78
CA TRP A 112 -21.84 -0.08 16.03
C TRP A 112 -21.76 -1.42 15.30
N PRO A 113 -20.63 -1.75 14.67
CA PRO A 113 -20.41 -3.06 14.06
C PRO A 113 -20.31 -4.15 15.13
N SER A 114 -21.25 -5.09 15.09
CA SER A 114 -21.23 -6.34 15.84
C SER A 114 -20.56 -7.43 15.00
N LEU A 115 -19.62 -8.15 15.60
CA LEU A 115 -18.86 -9.23 14.96
C LEU A 115 -19.47 -10.58 15.32
N THR A 116 -19.81 -11.36 14.30
CA THR A 116 -20.23 -12.76 14.49
C THR A 116 -18.99 -13.62 14.77
N SER A 117 -19.05 -14.56 15.72
CA SER A 117 -17.87 -15.39 15.94
C SER A 117 -17.47 -16.19 14.69
N LEU A 118 -16.17 -16.32 14.40
CA LEU A 118 -15.72 -17.13 13.26
C LEU A 118 -16.26 -18.57 13.30
N PRO A 119 -16.25 -19.29 14.46
CA PRO A 119 -16.88 -20.60 14.57
C PRO A 119 -18.38 -20.58 14.24
N THR A 120 -19.13 -19.61 14.79
CA THR A 120 -20.58 -19.48 14.52
C THR A 120 -20.87 -19.21 13.05
N TRP A 121 -20.04 -18.38 12.41
CA TRP A 121 -20.17 -18.11 10.98
C TRP A 121 -19.86 -19.34 10.12
N LEU A 122 -18.85 -20.13 10.49
CA LEU A 122 -18.52 -21.39 9.80
C LEU A 122 -19.64 -22.44 9.92
N ASP A 123 -20.29 -22.52 11.09
CA ASP A 123 -21.43 -23.40 11.32
C ASP A 123 -22.69 -22.94 10.57
N SER A 124 -22.80 -21.64 10.27
CA SER A 124 -23.95 -21.03 9.58
C SER A 124 -23.50 -19.99 8.54
N PRO A 125 -23.04 -20.40 7.34
CA PRO A 125 -22.44 -19.51 6.34
C PRO A 125 -23.39 -18.43 5.78
N ARG A 126 -24.69 -18.55 6.07
CA ARG A 126 -25.71 -17.54 5.72
C ARG A 126 -25.76 -16.37 6.70
N SER A 127 -25.14 -16.49 7.87
CA SER A 127 -24.99 -15.38 8.81
C SER A 127 -24.04 -14.34 8.24
N THR A 128 -24.34 -13.06 8.47
CA THR A 128 -23.44 -11.97 8.12
C THR A 128 -22.28 -11.92 9.11
N LEU A 129 -21.03 -11.88 8.61
CA LEU A 129 -19.84 -11.73 9.45
C LEU A 129 -19.86 -10.45 10.28
N LEU A 130 -20.37 -9.37 9.69
CA LEU A 130 -20.44 -8.05 10.28
C LEU A 130 -21.86 -7.52 10.10
N GLN A 131 -22.49 -7.17 11.21
CA GLN A 131 -23.81 -6.56 11.25
C GLN A 131 -23.70 -5.22 11.99
N PHE A 132 -24.35 -4.18 11.49
CA PHE A 132 -24.47 -2.92 12.23
C PHE A 132 -25.70 -2.99 13.11
N ALA A 133 -25.49 -2.83 14.42
CA ALA A 133 -26.56 -2.81 15.41
C ALA A 133 -26.61 -1.44 16.10
N SER A 134 -27.80 -1.03 16.53
CA SER A 134 -27.96 0.16 17.37
C SER A 134 -27.26 -0.03 18.72
N ILE A 135 -26.74 1.05 19.28
CA ILE A 135 -26.03 1.01 20.56
C ILE A 135 -27.05 0.86 21.70
N GLU A 136 -27.30 -0.38 22.13
CA GLU A 136 -28.09 -0.70 23.33
C GLU A 136 -27.19 -0.70 24.57
N SER A 137 -26.88 0.48 25.12
CA SER A 137 -26.07 0.59 26.34
C SER A 137 -26.71 1.51 27.39
N THR A 138 -26.53 1.16 28.66
CA THR A 138 -26.95 2.00 29.80
C THR A 138 -26.23 3.35 29.84
N TRP A 139 -25.06 3.44 29.20
CA TRP A 139 -24.25 4.66 29.07
C TRP A 139 -24.54 5.45 27.78
N GLY A 140 -25.61 5.09 27.06
CA GLY A 140 -25.98 5.69 25.78
C GLY A 140 -24.89 5.51 24.72
N LYS A 141 -24.63 6.57 23.94
CA LYS A 141 -23.65 6.57 22.83
C LYS A 141 -22.20 6.30 23.26
N PHE A 142 -21.87 6.48 24.54
CA PHE A 142 -20.52 6.23 25.06
C PHE A 142 -20.27 4.77 25.43
N GLY A 143 -21.28 3.90 25.36
CA GLY A 143 -21.15 2.46 25.66
C GLY A 143 -19.92 1.80 25.04
N PRO A 144 -19.70 1.88 23.72
CA PRO A 144 -18.55 1.25 23.06
C PRO A 144 -17.18 1.78 23.52
N TRP A 145 -17.12 3.01 24.02
CA TRP A 145 -15.87 3.59 24.56
C TRP A 145 -15.55 3.05 25.96
N ILE A 146 -16.58 2.93 26.81
CA ILE A 146 -16.45 2.43 28.18
C ILE A 146 -16.21 0.92 28.18
N ASN A 147 -16.89 0.19 27.30
CA ASN A 147 -16.75 -1.27 27.14
C ASN A 147 -15.44 -1.67 26.44
N GLY A 148 -14.64 -0.71 25.98
CA GLY A 148 -13.36 -0.99 25.30
C GLY A 148 -13.49 -1.41 23.83
N GLU A 149 -14.69 -1.53 23.27
CA GLU A 149 -14.90 -1.90 21.86
C GLU A 149 -14.26 -0.90 20.89
N ALA A 150 -14.34 0.41 21.21
CA ALA A 150 -13.67 1.45 20.43
C ALA A 150 -12.14 1.29 20.47
N ALA A 151 -11.59 0.95 21.63
CA ALA A 151 -10.15 0.69 21.78
C ALA A 151 -9.73 -0.60 21.05
N ALA A 152 -10.57 -1.63 21.07
CA ALA A 152 -10.37 -2.87 20.33
C ALA A 152 -10.32 -2.61 18.82
N LEU A 153 -11.23 -1.78 18.28
CA LEU A 153 -11.23 -1.39 16.87
C LEU A 153 -9.96 -0.63 16.47
N VAL A 154 -9.58 0.39 17.25
CA VAL A 154 -8.35 1.18 17.02
C VAL A 154 -7.12 0.28 17.03
N THR A 155 -7.04 -0.60 18.04
CA THR A 155 -5.94 -1.55 18.20
C THR A 155 -5.91 -2.55 17.05
N ALA A 156 -7.06 -3.05 16.61
CA ALA A 156 -7.15 -3.98 15.49
C ALA A 156 -6.63 -3.37 14.18
N TYR A 157 -6.97 -2.13 13.85
CA TYR A 157 -6.40 -1.45 12.67
C TYR A 157 -4.90 -1.20 12.79
N ALA A 158 -4.42 -0.80 13.97
CA ALA A 158 -3.01 -0.53 14.20
C ALA A 158 -2.15 -1.81 14.14
N PHE A 159 -2.56 -2.86 14.85
CA PHE A 159 -1.80 -4.10 14.99
C PHE A 159 -2.09 -5.13 13.91
N GLY A 160 -3.29 -5.14 13.31
CA GLY A 160 -3.65 -6.08 12.25
C GLY A 160 -2.72 -6.00 11.04
N LEU A 161 -2.29 -4.79 10.68
CA LEU A 161 -1.29 -4.60 9.62
C LEU A 161 0.09 -5.11 10.01
N ILE A 162 0.51 -4.90 11.26
CA ILE A 162 1.79 -5.39 11.79
C ILE A 162 1.79 -6.92 11.79
N ALA A 163 0.74 -7.54 12.33
CA ALA A 163 0.55 -8.99 12.34
C ALA A 163 0.54 -9.57 10.93
N ALA A 164 -0.23 -8.99 10.00
CA ALA A 164 -0.26 -9.42 8.61
C ALA A 164 1.13 -9.35 7.96
N SER A 165 1.93 -8.33 8.28
CA SER A 165 3.30 -8.26 7.77
C SER A 165 4.23 -9.29 8.40
N ALA A 166 4.09 -9.58 9.70
CA ALA A 166 4.88 -10.63 10.34
C ALA A 166 4.66 -12.00 9.65
N VAL A 167 3.43 -12.27 9.22
CA VAL A 167 3.08 -13.50 8.48
C VAL A 167 3.56 -13.45 7.02
N CYS A 168 3.39 -12.31 6.33
CA CYS A 168 3.64 -12.23 4.88
C CYS A 168 5.09 -11.88 4.50
N LEU A 169 5.89 -11.29 5.39
CA LEU A 169 7.26 -10.87 5.07
C LEU A 169 8.25 -12.03 4.86
N PRO A 170 8.23 -13.10 5.67
CA PRO A 170 9.14 -14.23 5.47
C PRO A 170 8.98 -14.88 4.09
N SER A 171 7.75 -15.01 3.59
CA SER A 171 7.48 -15.57 2.27
C SER A 171 8.00 -14.66 1.16
N LEU A 172 7.79 -13.34 1.25
CA LEU A 172 8.36 -12.37 0.30
C LEU A 172 9.88 -12.45 0.25
N TYR A 173 10.53 -12.52 1.40
CA TYR A 173 11.98 -12.64 1.49
C TYR A 173 12.49 -13.90 0.80
N PHE A 174 11.89 -15.06 1.09
CA PHE A 174 12.25 -16.34 0.47
C PHE A 174 12.07 -16.30 -1.05
N TYR A 175 10.97 -15.73 -1.53
CA TYR A 175 10.70 -15.56 -2.94
C TYR A 175 11.67 -14.61 -3.65
N CYS A 176 12.11 -13.53 -2.99
CA CYS A 176 13.15 -12.64 -3.50
C CYS A 176 14.51 -13.36 -3.62
N LEU A 177 14.85 -14.22 -2.65
CA LEU A 177 16.06 -15.06 -2.71
C LEU A 177 16.00 -16.04 -3.89
N LEU A 178 14.85 -16.69 -4.11
CA LEU A 178 14.65 -17.57 -5.27
C LEU A 178 14.72 -16.82 -6.61
N ALA A 179 14.29 -15.56 -6.66
CA ALA A 179 14.47 -14.69 -7.82
C ALA A 179 15.95 -14.32 -8.07
N GLY A 180 16.83 -14.62 -7.11
CA GLY A 180 18.25 -14.27 -7.12
C GLY A 180 18.49 -12.77 -6.89
N VAL A 181 17.56 -12.07 -6.22
CA VAL A 181 17.75 -10.71 -5.73
C VAL A 181 18.57 -10.81 -4.45
N ARG A 182 19.75 -10.17 -4.42
CA ARG A 182 20.54 -10.04 -3.19
C ARG A 182 19.95 -8.92 -2.35
N MET A 183 18.96 -9.27 -1.54
CA MET A 183 18.33 -8.36 -0.59
C MET A 183 18.52 -8.86 0.83
N THR A 184 18.83 -7.96 1.75
CA THR A 184 18.81 -8.26 3.18
C THR A 184 17.36 -8.28 3.69
N MET A 185 17.08 -9.05 4.74
CA MET A 185 15.75 -9.06 5.37
C MET A 185 15.34 -7.65 5.82
N LEU A 186 16.32 -6.87 6.28
CA LEU A 186 16.10 -5.50 6.75
C LEU A 186 15.69 -4.55 5.62
N GLU A 187 16.24 -4.68 4.40
CA GLU A 187 15.77 -3.94 3.23
C GLU A 187 14.32 -4.31 2.85
N VAL A 188 13.96 -5.59 2.90
CA VAL A 188 12.59 -6.05 2.63
C VAL A 188 11.60 -5.44 3.63
N VAL A 189 11.95 -5.48 4.92
CA VAL A 189 11.17 -4.84 5.99
C VAL A 189 11.05 -3.34 5.75
N LEU A 190 12.16 -2.65 5.43
CA LEU A 190 12.19 -1.22 5.18
C LEU A 190 11.26 -0.82 4.02
N HIS A 191 11.33 -1.52 2.89
CA HIS A 191 10.46 -1.27 1.74
C HIS A 191 8.97 -1.51 2.07
N THR A 192 8.69 -2.51 2.91
CA THR A 192 7.34 -2.83 3.38
C THR A 192 6.80 -1.77 4.33
N VAL A 193 7.58 -1.36 5.32
CA VAL A 193 7.18 -0.31 6.28
C VAL A 193 7.03 1.04 5.57
N LYS A 194 7.89 1.35 4.60
CA LYS A 194 7.73 2.52 3.73
C LYS A 194 6.39 2.47 2.97
N SER A 195 6.05 1.33 2.36
CA SER A 195 4.76 1.14 1.68
C SER A 195 3.57 1.43 2.62
N LYS A 196 3.62 0.92 3.87
CA LYS A 196 2.61 1.20 4.88
C LYS A 196 2.54 2.67 5.29
N ALA A 197 3.68 3.34 5.44
CA ALA A 197 3.71 4.76 5.74
C ALA A 197 3.06 5.58 4.62
N VAL A 198 3.30 5.24 3.34
CA VAL A 198 2.61 5.87 2.21
C VAL A 198 1.10 5.62 2.27
N ALA A 199 0.68 4.39 2.53
CA ALA A 199 -0.74 4.06 2.66
C ALA A 199 -1.41 4.80 3.82
N ALA A 200 -0.75 4.89 4.98
CA ALA A 200 -1.24 5.61 6.14
C ALA A 200 -1.37 7.11 5.89
N VAL A 201 -0.38 7.73 5.24
CA VAL A 201 -0.43 9.15 4.85
C VAL A 201 -1.56 9.42 3.85
N ALA A 202 -1.73 8.54 2.85
CA ALA A 202 -2.84 8.64 1.91
C ALA A 202 -4.20 8.50 2.62
N LEU A 203 -4.33 7.55 3.54
CA LEU A 203 -5.53 7.33 4.34
C LEU A 203 -5.89 8.55 5.19
N VAL A 204 -4.91 9.11 5.90
CA VAL A 204 -5.08 10.34 6.69
C VAL A 204 -5.47 11.53 5.80
N GLY A 205 -4.95 11.61 4.58
CA GLY A 205 -5.33 12.64 3.62
C GLY A 205 -6.78 12.55 3.12
N ILE A 206 -7.30 11.33 2.94
CA ILE A 206 -8.70 11.09 2.50
C ILE A 206 -9.69 11.18 3.68
N LEU A 207 -9.21 10.96 4.91
CA LEU A 207 -10.03 10.86 6.11
C LEU A 207 -10.98 12.06 6.35
N PRO A 208 -10.55 13.34 6.22
CA PRO A 208 -11.45 14.48 6.42
C PRO A 208 -12.63 14.49 5.45
N ILE A 209 -12.42 14.07 4.19
CA ILE A 209 -13.47 13.98 3.18
C ILE A 209 -14.48 12.91 3.57
N TYR A 210 -14.00 11.75 4.01
CA TYR A 210 -14.85 10.67 4.51
C TYR A 210 -15.67 11.10 5.73
N VAL A 211 -15.04 11.72 6.74
CA VAL A 211 -15.73 12.18 7.96
C VAL A 211 -16.78 13.23 7.61
N ALA A 212 -16.46 14.21 6.77
CA ALA A 212 -17.42 15.23 6.33
C ALA A 212 -18.63 14.60 5.61
N PHE A 213 -18.38 13.62 4.73
CA PHE A 213 -19.43 12.89 4.03
C PHE A 213 -20.33 12.10 4.99
N ALA A 214 -19.73 11.34 5.92
CA ALA A 214 -20.47 10.57 6.92
C ALA A 214 -21.30 11.46 7.84
N MET A 215 -20.73 12.55 8.33
CA MET A 215 -21.45 13.52 9.17
C MET A 215 -22.56 14.22 8.39
N GLY A 216 -22.36 14.54 7.11
CA GLY A 216 -23.42 15.07 6.25
C GLY A 216 -24.63 14.14 6.18
N ILE A 217 -24.40 12.84 5.96
CA ILE A 217 -25.49 11.84 5.94
C ILE A 217 -26.24 11.80 7.27
N VAL A 218 -25.53 11.87 8.40
CA VAL A 218 -26.16 11.89 9.73
C VAL A 218 -26.99 13.17 9.93
N ILE A 219 -26.43 14.34 9.61
CA ILE A 219 -27.07 15.65 9.84
C ILE A 219 -28.32 15.82 8.98
N PHE A 220 -28.26 15.38 7.72
CA PHE A 220 -29.40 15.49 6.79
C PHE A 220 -30.40 14.34 6.91
N GLY A 221 -30.22 13.41 7.87
CA GLY A 221 -31.12 12.28 8.06
C GLY A 221 -31.18 11.34 6.86
N GLY A 222 -30.02 11.01 6.28
CA GLY A 222 -29.94 10.08 5.16
C GLY A 222 -30.54 8.71 5.52
N GLY A 223 -31.17 8.05 4.55
CA GLY A 223 -31.80 6.74 4.77
C GLY A 223 -30.79 5.65 5.20
N GLU A 224 -31.32 4.57 5.77
CA GLU A 224 -30.54 3.45 6.32
C GLU A 224 -29.51 2.88 5.31
N LEU A 225 -29.86 2.81 4.03
CA LEU A 225 -28.97 2.34 2.98
C LEU A 225 -27.74 3.26 2.82
N ALA A 226 -27.92 4.58 2.89
CA ALA A 226 -26.82 5.54 2.76
C ALA A 226 -25.90 5.47 3.98
N LEU A 227 -26.48 5.31 5.18
CA LEU A 227 -25.74 5.11 6.42
C LEU A 227 -24.91 3.83 6.35
N ALA A 228 -25.53 2.70 6.02
CA ALA A 228 -24.87 1.40 5.90
C ALA A 228 -23.77 1.41 4.83
N ALA A 229 -24.04 1.99 3.65
CA ALA A 229 -23.05 2.14 2.59
C ALA A 229 -21.84 2.97 3.05
N THR A 230 -22.06 4.02 3.83
CA THR A 230 -20.99 4.87 4.35
C THR A 230 -20.16 4.17 5.41
N MET A 231 -20.80 3.41 6.30
CA MET A 231 -20.09 2.58 7.29
C MET A 231 -19.23 1.50 6.61
N TRP A 232 -19.76 0.82 5.59
CA TRP A 232 -19.01 -0.13 4.78
C TRP A 232 -17.86 0.54 4.03
N LEU A 233 -18.10 1.70 3.42
CA LEU A 233 -17.07 2.48 2.74
C LEU A 233 -15.94 2.82 3.71
N GLY A 234 -16.29 3.25 4.93
CA GLY A 234 -15.37 3.47 6.03
C GLY A 234 -14.48 2.26 6.23
N LEU A 235 -15.06 1.09 6.53
CA LEU A 235 -14.32 -0.17 6.75
C LEU A 235 -13.44 -0.59 5.56
N ILE A 236 -13.86 -0.30 4.32
CA ILE A 236 -13.12 -0.69 3.11
C ILE A 236 -11.98 0.31 2.79
N LEU A 237 -12.08 1.55 3.26
CA LEU A 237 -11.16 2.65 2.94
C LEU A 237 -9.66 2.33 3.14
N PRO A 238 -9.23 1.65 4.24
CA PRO A 238 -7.83 1.30 4.45
C PRO A 238 -7.27 0.36 3.38
N PHE A 239 -8.11 -0.49 2.79
CA PHE A 239 -7.70 -1.39 1.72
C PHE A 239 -7.51 -0.64 0.41
N ILE A 240 -8.38 0.33 0.12
CA ILE A 240 -8.22 1.24 -1.02
C ILE A 240 -6.93 2.05 -0.85
N ALA A 241 -6.71 2.64 0.33
CA ALA A 241 -5.46 3.33 0.67
C ALA A 241 -4.23 2.40 0.54
N GLY A 242 -4.38 1.14 0.93
CA GLY A 242 -3.39 0.08 0.79
C GLY A 242 -2.93 -0.15 -0.66
N LEU A 243 -3.81 0.05 -1.66
CA LEU A 243 -3.43 -0.05 -3.08
C LEU A 243 -2.33 0.95 -3.44
N TRP A 244 -2.35 2.19 -2.92
CA TRP A 244 -1.23 3.13 -3.12
C TRP A 244 0.06 2.63 -2.47
N GLY A 245 -0.03 1.95 -1.33
CA GLY A 245 1.09 1.24 -0.71
C GLY A 245 1.67 0.17 -1.63
N THR A 246 0.83 -0.64 -2.28
CA THR A 246 1.31 -1.68 -3.23
C THR A 246 2.06 -1.06 -4.42
N VAL A 247 1.59 0.06 -4.95
CA VAL A 247 2.27 0.82 -6.01
C VAL A 247 3.63 1.33 -5.51
N ALA A 248 3.69 1.87 -4.29
CA ALA A 248 4.94 2.30 -3.67
C ALA A 248 5.89 1.13 -3.35
N LEU A 249 5.37 -0.06 -3.09
CA LEU A 249 6.18 -1.26 -2.91
C LEU A 249 6.79 -1.66 -4.27
N TYR A 250 5.96 -1.77 -5.31
CA TYR A 250 6.37 -2.07 -6.68
C TYR A 250 7.48 -1.14 -7.19
N GLN A 251 7.30 0.18 -7.04
CA GLN A 251 8.29 1.18 -7.41
C GLN A 251 9.62 1.04 -6.64
N GLY A 252 9.59 0.44 -5.44
CA GLY A 252 10.81 0.15 -4.68
C GLY A 252 11.56 -1.08 -5.15
N PHE A 253 10.85 -2.09 -5.65
CA PHE A 253 11.45 -3.31 -6.16
C PHE A 253 11.97 -3.17 -7.60
N ALA A 254 11.36 -2.30 -8.42
CA ALA A 254 11.75 -2.13 -9.82
C ALA A 254 13.26 -1.81 -10.00
N PRO A 255 13.87 -0.85 -9.27
CA PRO A 255 15.28 -0.53 -9.44
C PRO A 255 16.25 -1.63 -8.98
N LEU A 256 15.78 -2.60 -8.19
CA LEU A 256 16.63 -3.73 -7.78
C LEU A 256 16.93 -4.66 -8.96
N CYS A 257 16.09 -4.64 -10.00
CA CYS A 257 16.35 -5.36 -11.25
C CYS A 257 17.60 -4.83 -11.98
N ASP A 258 17.97 -3.57 -11.75
CA ASP A 258 19.15 -2.98 -12.38
C ASP A 258 20.45 -3.59 -11.86
N THR A 259 20.45 -4.11 -10.64
CA THR A 259 21.60 -4.81 -10.04
C THR A 259 21.84 -6.20 -10.62
N MET A 260 20.91 -6.72 -11.41
CA MET A 260 21.04 -8.02 -12.06
C MET A 260 21.90 -7.95 -13.34
N ALA A 261 22.64 -9.02 -13.62
CA ALA A 261 23.38 -9.19 -14.87
C ALA A 261 22.45 -9.06 -16.09
N ALA A 262 22.93 -8.38 -17.14
CA ALA A 262 22.14 -8.02 -18.32
C ALA A 262 21.40 -9.21 -18.95
N ASP A 263 22.06 -10.36 -19.06
CA ASP A 263 21.51 -11.59 -19.67
C ASP A 263 20.27 -12.14 -18.93
N ARG A 264 20.13 -11.83 -17.64
CA ARG A 264 19.04 -12.34 -16.79
C ARG A 264 17.97 -11.28 -16.48
N ARG A 265 18.24 -10.00 -16.77
CA ARG A 265 17.38 -8.86 -16.39
C ARG A 265 15.97 -9.00 -16.97
N ALA A 266 15.83 -9.20 -18.27
CA ALA A 266 14.53 -9.24 -18.94
C ALA A 266 13.59 -10.35 -18.43
N ARG A 267 14.12 -11.56 -18.18
CA ARG A 267 13.31 -12.68 -17.66
C ARG A 267 12.93 -12.48 -16.19
N ARG A 268 13.88 -11.98 -15.38
CA ARG A 268 13.70 -11.83 -13.93
C ARG A 268 12.85 -10.62 -13.57
N GLU A 269 12.88 -9.56 -14.36
CA GLU A 269 12.01 -8.40 -14.16
C GLU A 269 10.54 -8.80 -14.26
N CYS A 270 10.15 -9.55 -15.28
CA CYS A 270 8.78 -10.05 -15.42
C CYS A 270 8.37 -10.95 -14.25
N PHE A 271 9.28 -11.81 -13.79
CA PHE A 271 9.05 -12.66 -12.62
C PHE A 271 8.86 -11.84 -11.34
N LEU A 272 9.75 -10.88 -11.05
CA LEU A 272 9.68 -10.04 -9.84
C LEU A 272 8.40 -9.20 -9.83
N ARG A 273 8.00 -8.64 -10.97
CA ARG A 273 6.75 -7.88 -11.10
C ARG A 273 5.53 -8.74 -10.76
N ARG A 274 5.45 -9.95 -11.32
CA ARG A 274 4.36 -10.90 -11.01
C ARG A 274 4.38 -11.33 -9.55
N LEU A 275 5.57 -11.52 -8.99
CA LEU A 275 5.76 -11.92 -7.61
C LEU A 275 5.25 -10.86 -6.62
N VAL A 276 5.63 -9.60 -6.85
CA VAL A 276 5.16 -8.46 -6.04
C VAL A 276 3.64 -8.33 -6.14
N LEU A 277 3.06 -8.52 -7.33
CA LEU A 277 1.60 -8.49 -7.51
C LEU A 277 0.90 -9.64 -6.77
N SER A 278 1.39 -10.88 -6.90
CA SER A 278 0.81 -12.03 -6.20
C SER A 278 0.94 -11.91 -4.69
N TRP A 279 2.06 -11.38 -4.21
CA TRP A 279 2.26 -11.11 -2.80
C TRP A 279 1.32 -10.02 -2.30
N SER A 280 1.17 -8.93 -3.07
CA SER A 280 0.23 -7.85 -2.73
C SER A 280 -1.20 -8.36 -2.65
N ALA A 281 -1.62 -9.22 -3.59
CA ALA A 281 -2.95 -9.83 -3.56
C ALA A 281 -3.15 -10.72 -2.32
N CYS A 282 -2.16 -11.55 -1.98
CA CYS A 282 -2.19 -12.35 -0.75
C CYS A 282 -2.25 -11.47 0.50
N TYR A 283 -1.44 -10.41 0.55
CA TYR A 283 -1.44 -9.45 1.65
C TYR A 283 -2.81 -8.76 1.80
N THR A 284 -3.42 -8.32 0.71
CA THR A 284 -4.76 -7.71 0.70
C THR A 284 -5.84 -8.68 1.20
N ALA A 285 -5.69 -9.99 0.99
CA ALA A 285 -6.61 -10.99 1.53
C ALA A 285 -6.37 -11.31 3.01
N VAL A 286 -5.10 -11.32 3.46
CA VAL A 286 -4.73 -11.65 4.85
C VAL A 286 -5.01 -10.50 5.82
N VAL A 287 -4.82 -9.25 5.40
CA VAL A 287 -5.00 -8.08 6.29
C VAL A 287 -6.42 -7.98 6.88
N PRO A 288 -7.53 -8.07 6.11
CA PRO A 288 -8.88 -8.02 6.68
C PRO A 288 -9.10 -9.13 7.70
N VAL A 289 -8.63 -10.34 7.42
CA VAL A 289 -8.75 -11.48 8.34
C VAL A 289 -7.98 -11.20 9.64
N MET A 290 -6.75 -10.69 9.56
CA MET A 290 -5.96 -10.35 10.75
C MET A 290 -6.59 -9.21 11.57
N ILE A 291 -7.11 -8.17 10.92
CA ILE A 291 -7.84 -7.09 11.62
C ILE A 291 -9.07 -7.67 12.32
N TYR A 292 -9.86 -8.49 11.61
CA TYR A 292 -11.05 -9.12 12.16
C TYR A 292 -10.74 -9.99 13.38
N THR A 293 -9.74 -10.88 13.26
CA THR A 293 -9.37 -11.79 14.35
C THR A 293 -8.89 -11.04 15.58
N ILE A 294 -8.07 -10.00 15.42
CA ILE A 294 -7.60 -9.17 16.54
C ILE A 294 -8.77 -8.42 17.18
N TRP A 295 -9.66 -7.85 16.37
CA TRP A 295 -10.82 -7.14 16.87
C TRP A 295 -11.75 -8.05 17.66
N GLU A 296 -12.13 -9.21 17.11
CA GLU A 296 -12.95 -10.21 17.77
C GLU A 296 -12.33 -10.63 19.11
N THR A 297 -11.03 -10.93 19.11
CA THR A 297 -10.30 -11.35 20.32
C THR A 297 -10.30 -10.27 21.40
N LEU A 298 -10.04 -9.01 21.02
CA LEU A 298 -9.99 -7.90 21.97
C LEU A 298 -11.38 -7.48 22.46
N SER A 299 -12.42 -7.62 21.64
CA SER A 299 -13.81 -7.29 22.04
C SER A 299 -14.40 -8.23 23.09
N ARG A 300 -13.74 -9.38 23.33
CA ARG A 300 -14.19 -10.42 24.27
C ARG A 300 -13.36 -10.49 25.55
N ALA A 301 -12.26 -9.73 25.61
CA ALA A 301 -11.34 -9.70 26.74
C ALA A 301 -11.82 -8.70 27.79
#